data_AF-A0A355BJ75-F1
#
_entry.id   AF-A0A355BJ75-F1
#
_cell.length_a   1.000
_cell.length_b   1.000
_cell.length_c   1.000
_cell.angle_alpha   90.00
_cell.angle_beta   90.00
_cell.angle_gamma   90.00
#
_symmetry.space_group_name_H-M   'P 1'
#
loop_
_entity.id
_entity.type
_entity.pdbx_description
1 polymer ?
#
loop_
_entity_poly.entity_id
_entity_poly.type
_entity_poly.pdbx_seq_one_letter_code
_entity_poly.pdbx_strand_id
1 'polypeptide(L)'
;MAMPAGFFDFLQTADDYYLHPIFATVARWIRLLALVTSTSASAIYVAITTFHYEVIPSRLLLSVARTRGMVPLSSFVEALVMEVTIELLREATVRLPATVGQVIGVVGALVVGQAAVQAGIVSPLLVIVVAISTIAAFAIPNNEQASALRLLRFPMLISANFL
;
A
#
# COMPACT_ATOMS: atom_id res chain seq x y z
N MET A 1 -6.92 -1.73 -31.15
CA MET A 1 -5.74 -1.06 -31.72
C MET A 1 -5.15 -0.19 -30.63
N ALA A 2 -3.89 -0.43 -30.22
CA ALA A 2 -3.23 0.43 -29.24
C ALA A 2 -2.71 1.68 -29.97
N MET A 3 -3.33 2.84 -29.72
CA MET A 3 -2.71 4.13 -30.03
C MET A 3 -1.67 4.43 -28.96
N PRO A 4 -0.58 5.15 -29.29
CA PRO A 4 0.38 5.58 -28.29
C PRO A 4 -0.32 6.49 -27.28
N ALA A 5 -0.35 6.03 -26.02
CA ALA A 5 -0.88 6.77 -24.89
C ALA A 5 0.31 7.24 -24.03
N GLY A 6 0.29 8.51 -23.63
CA GLY A 6 1.23 9.06 -22.67
C GLY A 6 0.96 8.51 -21.26
N PHE A 7 1.95 8.56 -20.37
CA PHE A 7 1.78 8.15 -18.96
C PHE A 7 0.57 8.83 -18.28
N PHE A 8 0.34 10.10 -18.59
CA PHE A 8 -0.77 10.88 -18.04
C PHE A 8 -2.14 10.49 -18.58
N ASP A 9 -2.23 9.86 -19.76
CA ASP A 9 -3.50 9.43 -20.33
C ASP A 9 -4.14 8.33 -19.49
N PHE A 10 -3.32 7.53 -18.82
CA PHE A 10 -3.80 6.48 -17.94
C PHE A 10 -4.19 6.96 -16.54
N LEU A 11 -3.84 8.21 -16.19
CA LEU A 11 -4.33 8.87 -14.99
C LEU A 11 -5.68 9.55 -15.21
N GLN A 12 -6.18 9.57 -16.45
CA GLN A 12 -7.48 10.12 -16.81
C GLN A 12 -8.52 9.02 -16.98
N THR A 13 -9.76 9.32 -16.58
CA THR A 13 -10.91 8.44 -16.77
C THR A 13 -11.94 9.14 -17.64
N ALA A 14 -12.76 8.38 -18.38
CA ALA A 14 -13.89 8.95 -19.13
C ALA A 14 -14.82 9.79 -18.23
N ASP A 15 -14.96 9.40 -16.96
CA ASP A 15 -15.74 10.13 -15.94
C ASP A 15 -15.22 11.55 -15.67
N ASP A 16 -13.94 11.83 -15.89
CA ASP A 16 -13.36 13.16 -15.66
C ASP A 16 -13.89 14.22 -16.63
N TYR A 17 -14.34 13.79 -17.82
CA TYR A 17 -14.92 14.68 -18.83
C TYR A 17 -16.35 15.12 -18.49
N TYR A 18 -17.02 14.39 -17.60
CA TYR A 18 -18.36 14.74 -17.12
C TYR A 18 -18.33 15.63 -15.87
N LEU A 19 -17.17 15.78 -15.23
CA LEU A 19 -17.01 16.59 -14.04
C LEU A 19 -16.66 18.04 -14.38
N HIS A 20 -17.03 18.96 -13.49
CA HIS A 20 -16.56 20.34 -13.57
C HIS A 20 -15.01 20.34 -13.51
N PRO A 21 -14.32 21.16 -14.33
CA PRO A 21 -12.86 21.09 -14.51
C PRO A 21 -12.04 21.25 -13.22
N ILE A 22 -12.59 21.97 -12.22
CA ILE A 22 -11.98 22.10 -10.89
C ILE A 22 -11.97 20.75 -10.16
N PHE A 23 -13.11 20.05 -10.11
CA PHE A 23 -13.20 18.74 -9.45
C PHE A 23 -12.38 17.68 -10.19
N ALA A 24 -12.39 17.69 -11.53
CA ALA A 24 -11.55 16.80 -12.33
C ALA A 24 -10.04 17.02 -12.06
N THR A 25 -9.62 18.27 -11.85
CA THR A 25 -8.21 18.58 -11.54
C THR A 25 -7.82 18.12 -10.14
N VAL A 26 -8.68 18.32 -9.14
CA VAL A 26 -8.45 17.80 -7.78
C VAL A 26 -8.37 16.27 -7.78
N ALA A 27 -9.27 15.59 -8.50
CA ALA A 27 -9.24 14.13 -8.64
C ALA A 27 -7.93 13.64 -9.27
N ARG A 28 -7.40 14.33 -10.29
CA ARG A 28 -6.10 14.02 -10.91
C ARG A 28 -4.94 14.15 -9.91
N TRP A 29 -4.93 15.19 -9.08
CA TRP A 29 -3.92 15.35 -8.02
C TRP A 29 -3.98 14.23 -6.99
N ILE A 30 -5.19 13.82 -6.58
CA ILE A 30 -5.37 12.69 -5.66
C ILE A 30 -4.83 11.39 -6.28
N ARG A 31 -5.08 11.12 -7.56
CA ARG A 31 -4.53 9.93 -8.25
C ARG A 31 -3.01 9.96 -8.34
N LEU A 32 -2.42 11.13 -8.58
CA LEU A 32 -0.96 11.30 -8.58
C LEU A 32 -0.37 10.98 -7.20
N LEU A 33 -0.97 11.52 -6.13
CA LEU A 33 -0.57 11.20 -4.76
C LEU A 33 -0.78 9.72 -4.43
N ALA A 34 -1.85 9.12 -4.93
CA ALA A 34 -2.13 7.71 -4.74
C ALA A 34 -1.09 6.83 -5.46
N LEU A 35 -0.62 7.22 -6.64
CA LEU A 35 0.44 6.50 -7.35
C LEU A 35 1.75 6.49 -6.57
N VAL A 36 2.15 7.64 -6.03
CA VAL A 36 3.36 7.76 -5.20
C VAL A 36 3.21 6.96 -3.92
N THR A 37 2.14 7.20 -3.15
CA THR A 37 1.93 6.53 -1.85
C THR A 37 1.72 5.02 -1.98
N SER A 38 1.05 4.55 -3.03
CA SER A 38 0.89 3.13 -3.32
C SER A 38 2.23 2.41 -3.45
N THR A 39 3.23 3.04 -4.07
CA THR A 39 4.52 2.39 -4.34
C THR A 39 5.54 2.62 -3.24
N SER A 40 5.58 3.84 -2.67
CA SER A 40 6.65 4.24 -1.75
C SER A 40 6.33 4.06 -0.27
N ALA A 41 5.07 3.93 0.15
CA ALA A 41 4.71 3.99 1.57
C ALA A 41 5.39 2.90 2.42
N SER A 42 5.36 1.64 1.98
CA SER A 42 6.01 0.54 2.70
C SER A 42 7.53 0.62 2.67
N ALA A 43 8.11 1.04 1.54
CA ALA A 43 9.55 1.30 1.42
C ALA A 43 10.01 2.42 2.36
N ILE A 44 9.26 3.53 2.45
CA ILE A 44 9.54 4.64 3.36
C ILE A 44 9.48 4.18 4.82
N TYR A 45 8.50 3.33 5.18
CA TYR A 45 8.45 2.75 6.53
C TYR A 45 9.73 1.97 6.86
N VAL A 46 10.19 1.10 5.96
CA VAL A 46 11.42 0.32 6.18
C VAL A 46 12.64 1.23 6.31
N ALA A 47 12.75 2.26 5.46
CA ALA A 47 13.87 3.20 5.50
C ALA A 47 13.91 4.04 6.79
N ILE A 48 12.77 4.58 7.23
CA ILE A 48 12.67 5.38 8.47
C ILE A 48 12.98 4.51 9.69
N THR A 49 12.41 3.32 9.73
CA THR A 49 12.55 2.44 10.90
C THR A 49 13.92 1.78 10.98
N THR A 50 14.62 1.61 9.87
CA THR A 50 15.97 1.01 9.86
C THR A 50 17.06 2.08 10.04
N PHE A 51 16.96 3.23 9.37
CA PHE A 51 18.06 4.21 9.29
C PHE A 51 17.78 5.57 9.94
N HIS A 52 16.52 6.03 9.98
CA HIS A 52 16.17 7.40 10.36
C HIS A 52 15.11 7.47 11.47
N TYR A 53 15.36 6.81 12.60
CA TYR A 53 14.42 6.80 13.73
C TYR A 53 14.23 8.20 14.37
N GLU A 54 15.19 9.11 14.18
CA GLU A 54 15.18 10.49 14.70
C GLU A 54 14.10 11.38 14.05
N VAL A 55 13.59 10.99 12.87
CA VAL A 55 12.53 11.71 12.16
C VAL A 55 11.18 11.57 12.89
N ILE A 56 11.04 10.55 13.75
CA ILE A 56 9.82 10.28 14.50
C ILE A 56 9.78 11.20 15.73
N PRO A 57 8.73 12.01 15.93
CA PRO A 57 8.57 12.83 17.13
C PRO A 57 8.73 11.99 18.40
N SER A 58 9.45 12.52 19.39
CA SER A 58 9.81 11.79 20.62
C SER A 58 8.63 11.15 21.36
N ARG A 59 7.44 11.77 21.28
CA ARG A 59 6.19 11.22 21.84
C ARG A 59 5.72 9.93 21.14
N LEU A 60 5.91 9.84 19.83
CA LEU A 60 5.55 8.66 19.03
C LEU A 60 6.66 7.60 19.06
N LEU A 61 7.91 8.02 19.20
CA LEU A 61 9.08 7.14 19.22
C LEU A 61 8.98 6.12 20.36
N LEU A 62 8.49 6.52 21.54
CA LEU A 62 8.33 5.63 22.69
C LEU A 62 7.26 4.54 22.44
N SER A 63 6.18 4.88 21.74
CA SER A 63 5.15 3.92 21.32
C SER A 63 5.67 2.97 20.25
N VAL A 64 6.44 3.47 19.28
CA VAL A 64 7.05 2.66 18.21
C VAL A 64 8.13 1.73 18.77
N ALA A 65 8.94 2.20 19.71
CA ALA A 65 9.96 1.39 20.36
C ALA A 65 9.35 0.24 21.17
N ARG A 66 8.23 0.49 21.87
CA ARG A 66 7.50 -0.57 22.60
C ARG A 66 6.89 -1.60 21.66
N THR A 67 6.28 -1.18 20.56
CA THR A 67 5.66 -2.12 19.62
C THR A 67 6.71 -2.94 18.86
N ARG A 68 7.83 -2.33 18.46
CA ARG A 68 8.93 -3.07 17.82
C ARG A 68 9.73 -3.95 18.77
N GLY A 69 9.81 -3.61 20.06
CA GLY A 69 10.43 -4.48 21.06
C GLY A 69 9.73 -5.84 21.24
N MET A 70 8.48 -5.97 20.78
CA MET A 70 7.72 -7.23 20.83
C MET A 70 7.75 -8.01 19.52
N VAL A 71 8.28 -7.42 18.43
CA VAL A 71 8.32 -8.06 17.11
C VAL A 71 9.74 -8.58 16.86
N PRO A 72 9.94 -9.90 16.70
CA PRO A 72 11.27 -10.49 16.52
C PRO A 72 11.82 -10.35 15.08
N LEU A 73 10.98 -9.95 14.12
CA LEU A 73 11.35 -9.80 12.72
C LEU A 73 11.98 -8.44 12.44
N SER A 74 12.90 -8.39 11.47
CA SER A 74 13.39 -7.12 10.94
C SER A 74 12.26 -6.40 10.18
N SER A 75 12.26 -5.07 10.19
CA SER A 75 11.19 -4.28 9.54
C SER A 75 11.06 -4.54 8.04
N PHE A 76 12.15 -4.94 7.38
CA PHE A 76 12.11 -5.42 6.00
C PHE A 76 11.31 -6.72 5.86
N VAL A 77 11.60 -7.74 6.66
CA VAL A 77 10.91 -9.05 6.59
C VAL A 77 9.45 -8.91 6.99
N GLU A 78 9.17 -8.10 8.02
CA GLU A 78 7.82 -7.75 8.45
C GLU A 78 6.99 -7.16 7.29
N ALA A 79 7.56 -6.15 6.60
CA ALA A 79 6.94 -5.49 5.46
C ALA A 79 6.75 -6.44 4.28
N LEU A 80 7.73 -7.29 3.99
CA LEU A 80 7.65 -8.29 2.93
C LEU A 80 6.52 -9.30 3.18
N VAL A 81 6.40 -9.83 4.40
CA VAL A 81 5.33 -10.77 4.76
C VAL A 81 3.96 -10.12 4.57
N MET A 82 3.78 -8.89 5.04
CA MET A 82 2.51 -8.18 4.90
C MET A 82 2.16 -7.85 3.44
N GLU A 83 3.10 -7.35 2.65
CA GLU A 83 2.86 -7.04 1.22
C GLU A 83 2.53 -8.31 0.42
N VAL A 84 3.25 -9.42 0.66
CA VAL A 84 2.92 -10.72 0.04
C VAL A 84 1.51 -11.17 0.45
N THR A 85 1.16 -11.02 1.72
CA THR A 85 -0.14 -11.47 2.22
C THR A 85 -1.30 -10.70 1.60
N ILE A 86 -1.15 -9.38 1.44
CA ILE A 86 -2.14 -8.55 0.75
C ILE A 86 -2.25 -8.91 -0.73
N GLU A 87 -1.13 -9.17 -1.41
CA GLU A 87 -1.18 -9.56 -2.83
C GLU A 87 -1.84 -10.93 -3.02
N LEU A 88 -1.59 -11.89 -2.12
CA LEU A 88 -2.29 -13.18 -2.10
C LEU A 88 -3.79 -13.02 -1.86
N LEU A 89 -4.18 -12.20 -0.88
CA LEU A 89 -5.60 -11.92 -0.62
C LEU A 89 -6.27 -11.31 -1.86
N ARG A 90 -5.59 -10.37 -2.51
CA ARG A 90 -6.10 -9.73 -3.72
C ARG A 90 -6.26 -10.74 -4.87
N GLU A 91 -5.24 -11.53 -5.16
CA GLU A 91 -5.26 -12.52 -6.25
C GLU A 91 -6.37 -13.56 -6.03
N ALA A 92 -6.62 -13.93 -4.77
CA ALA A 92 -7.77 -14.78 -4.42
C ALA A 92 -9.11 -14.07 -4.69
N THR A 93 -9.24 -12.79 -4.32
CA THR A 93 -10.51 -12.04 -4.48
C THR A 93 -10.90 -11.82 -5.94
N VAL A 94 -9.92 -11.66 -6.85
CA VAL A 94 -10.16 -11.46 -8.29
C VAL A 94 -10.74 -12.73 -8.95
N ARG A 95 -10.45 -13.91 -8.39
CA ARG A 95 -10.90 -15.20 -8.93
C ARG A 95 -12.29 -15.62 -8.44
N LEU A 96 -12.83 -14.90 -7.46
CA LEU A 96 -14.09 -15.21 -6.82
C LEU A 96 -15.24 -14.35 -7.38
N PRO A 97 -16.50 -14.82 -7.31
CA PRO A 97 -17.66 -13.98 -7.60
C PRO A 97 -17.66 -12.73 -6.70
N ALA A 98 -18.10 -11.58 -7.22
CA ALA A 98 -17.97 -10.28 -6.56
C ALA A 98 -18.47 -10.26 -5.10
N THR A 99 -19.62 -10.90 -4.82
CA THR A 99 -20.18 -11.00 -3.46
C THR A 99 -19.30 -11.78 -2.50
N VAL A 100 -18.68 -12.87 -2.96
CA VAL A 100 -17.77 -13.71 -2.17
C VAL A 100 -16.41 -13.04 -2.03
N GLY A 101 -15.90 -12.43 -3.10
CA GLY A 101 -14.63 -11.69 -3.11
C GLY A 101 -14.65 -10.51 -2.14
N GLN A 102 -15.75 -9.75 -2.05
CA GLN A 102 -15.87 -8.66 -1.09
C GLN A 102 -15.81 -9.16 0.37
N VAL A 103 -16.53 -10.24 0.69
CA VAL A 103 -16.51 -10.83 2.05
C VAL A 103 -15.12 -11.34 2.41
N ILE A 104 -14.47 -12.09 1.51
CA ILE A 104 -13.11 -12.58 1.73
C ILE A 104 -12.09 -11.43 1.83
N GLY A 105 -12.26 -10.35 1.06
CA GLY A 105 -11.42 -9.17 1.16
C GLY A 105 -11.52 -8.50 2.54
N VAL A 106 -12.74 -8.29 3.03
CA VAL A 106 -12.98 -7.65 4.34
C VAL A 106 -12.51 -8.54 5.49
N VAL A 107 -12.94 -9.81 5.50
CA VAL A 107 -12.58 -10.76 6.56
C VAL A 107 -11.08 -11.05 6.51
N GLY A 108 -10.52 -11.25 5.31
CA GLY A 108 -9.10 -11.49 5.11
C GLY A 108 -8.25 -10.33 5.63
N ALA A 109 -8.52 -9.09 5.19
CA ALA A 109 -7.74 -7.94 5.63
C ALA A 109 -7.82 -7.71 7.15
N LEU A 110 -9.03 -7.81 7.73
CA LEU A 110 -9.24 -7.57 9.16
C LEU A 110 -8.66 -8.70 10.02
N VAL A 111 -9.00 -9.95 9.73
CA VAL A 111 -8.58 -11.11 10.54
C VAL A 111 -7.08 -11.32 10.43
N VAL A 112 -6.51 -11.25 9.22
CA VAL A 112 -5.07 -11.42 9.03
C VAL A 112 -4.30 -10.27 9.67
N GLY A 113 -4.74 -9.02 9.47
CA GLY A 113 -4.09 -7.86 10.07
C GLY A 113 -4.11 -7.91 11.60
N GLN A 114 -5.26 -8.24 12.20
CA GLN A 114 -5.39 -8.36 13.65
C GLN A 114 -4.60 -9.54 14.21
N ALA A 115 -4.67 -10.71 13.57
CA ALA A 115 -3.93 -11.89 13.99
C ALA A 115 -2.41 -11.67 13.90
N ALA A 116 -1.93 -11.02 12.84
CA ALA A 116 -0.50 -10.72 12.68
C ALA A 116 0.04 -9.79 13.79
N VAL A 117 -0.78 -8.81 14.21
CA VAL A 117 -0.45 -7.92 15.33
C VAL A 117 -0.51 -8.66 16.67
N GLN A 118 -1.55 -9.46 16.91
CA GLN A 118 -1.71 -10.21 18.17
C GLN A 118 -0.65 -11.29 18.35
N ALA A 119 -0.23 -11.93 17.25
CA ALA A 119 0.86 -12.91 17.25
C ALA A 119 2.24 -12.26 17.45
N GLY A 120 2.35 -10.92 17.47
CA GLY A 120 3.62 -10.21 17.59
C GLY A 120 4.53 -10.40 16.37
N ILE A 121 4.00 -10.86 15.24
CA ILE A 121 4.78 -11.06 14.00
C ILE A 121 4.93 -9.73 13.26
N VAL A 122 3.93 -8.86 13.40
CA VAL A 122 3.84 -7.58 12.67
C VAL A 122 3.52 -6.44 13.63
N SER A 123 4.17 -5.30 13.44
CA SER A 123 3.93 -4.07 14.17
C SER A 123 2.61 -3.42 13.72
N PRO A 124 1.81 -2.87 14.65
CA PRO A 124 0.58 -2.14 14.31
C PRO A 124 0.82 -0.97 13.34
N LEU A 125 2.00 -0.35 13.41
CA LEU A 125 2.37 0.77 12.54
C LEU A 125 2.52 0.32 11.09
N LEU A 126 3.15 -0.83 10.84
CA LEU A 126 3.27 -1.37 9.48
C LEU A 126 1.89 -1.67 8.89
N VAL A 127 0.97 -2.26 9.67
CA VAL A 127 -0.38 -2.57 9.18
C VAL A 127 -1.08 -1.32 8.66
N ILE A 128 -0.95 -0.19 9.37
CA ILE A 128 -1.50 1.10 8.94
C ILE A 128 -0.86 1.55 7.62
N VAL A 129 0.46 1.46 7.50
CA VAL A 129 1.19 1.85 6.28
C VAL A 129 0.77 1.00 5.08
N VAL A 130 0.67 -0.31 5.25
CA VAL A 130 0.24 -1.25 4.20
C VAL A 130 -1.23 -1.04 3.83
N ALA A 131 -2.10 -0.72 4.80
CA ALA A 131 -3.48 -0.37 4.52
C ALA A 131 -3.58 0.89 3.65
N ILE A 132 -2.82 1.94 3.99
CA ILE A 132 -2.77 3.19 3.20
C ILE A 132 -2.25 2.92 1.78
N SER A 133 -1.16 2.15 1.63
CA SER A 133 -0.62 1.81 0.31
C SER A 133 -1.66 1.05 -0.52
N THR A 134 -2.37 0.11 0.09
CA THR A 134 -3.38 -0.73 -0.57
C THR A 134 -4.59 0.09 -1.01
N ILE A 135 -5.07 0.99 -0.15
CA ILE A 135 -6.16 1.93 -0.48
C ILE A 135 -5.75 2.85 -1.63
N ALA A 136 -4.52 3.38 -1.60
CA ALA A 136 -3.98 4.21 -2.67
C ALA A 136 -3.93 3.45 -4.01
N ALA A 137 -3.62 2.16 -4.02
CA ALA A 137 -3.64 1.36 -5.24
C ALA A 137 -5.04 1.22 -5.88
N PHE A 138 -6.12 1.32 -5.10
CA PHE A 138 -7.48 1.28 -5.62
C PHE A 138 -7.96 2.61 -6.23
N ALA A 139 -7.26 3.71 -5.95
CA ALA A 139 -7.55 5.00 -6.59
C ALA A 139 -7.03 5.07 -8.05
N ILE A 140 -6.23 4.09 -8.48
CA ILE A 140 -5.70 4.01 -9.85
C ILE A 140 -6.80 3.46 -10.77
N PRO A 141 -7.23 4.19 -11.81
CA PRO A 141 -8.40 3.83 -12.60
C PRO A 141 -8.18 2.61 -13.49
N ASN A 142 -6.95 2.38 -13.94
CA ASN A 142 -6.61 1.22 -14.77
C ASN A 142 -6.08 0.06 -13.90
N ASN A 143 -6.80 -1.06 -13.89
CA ASN A 143 -6.42 -2.26 -13.13
C ASN A 143 -5.08 -2.87 -13.54
N GLU A 144 -4.72 -2.81 -14.83
CA GLU A 144 -3.42 -3.32 -15.29
C GLU A 144 -2.28 -2.47 -14.74
N GLN A 145 -2.45 -1.15 -14.74
CA GLN A 145 -1.47 -0.24 -14.14
C GLN A 145 -1.38 -0.38 -12.62
N ALA A 146 -2.52 -0.51 -11.95
CA ALA A 146 -2.56 -0.75 -10.52
C ALA A 146 -1.78 -2.04 -10.18
N SER A 147 -1.89 -3.07 -11.00
CA SER A 147 -1.15 -4.33 -10.81
C SER A 147 0.35 -4.19 -11.10
N ALA A 148 0.73 -3.45 -12.15
CA ALA A 148 2.13 -3.14 -12.43
C ALA A 148 2.80 -2.32 -11.31
N LEU A 149 2.10 -1.31 -10.78
CA LEU A 149 2.59 -0.48 -9.66
C LEU A 149 2.69 -1.29 -8.36
N ARG A 150 1.80 -2.25 -8.11
CA ARG A 150 1.94 -3.17 -6.98
C ARG A 150 3.20 -4.04 -7.11
N LEU A 151 3.50 -4.53 -8.31
CA LEU A 151 4.73 -5.30 -8.53
C LEU A 151 5.99 -4.46 -8.27
N LEU A 152 5.94 -3.16 -8.58
CA LEU A 152 7.03 -2.21 -8.31
C LEU A 152 7.29 -1.97 -6.81
N ARG A 153 6.36 -2.35 -5.91
CA ARG A 153 6.58 -2.25 -4.46
C ARG A 153 7.71 -3.15 -3.99
N PHE A 154 7.84 -4.36 -4.53
CA PHE A 154 8.86 -5.31 -4.10
C PHE A 154 10.28 -4.80 -4.40
N PRO A 155 10.62 -4.32 -5.62
CA PRO A 155 11.88 -3.65 -5.87
C PRO A 155 12.13 -2.43 -4.98
N MET A 156 11.11 -1.59 -4.74
CA MET A 156 11.25 -0.42 -3.86
C MET A 156 11.56 -0.83 -2.42
N LEU A 157 10.88 -1.84 -1.91
CA LEU A 157 11.07 -2.36 -0.56
C LEU A 157 12.47 -2.99 -0.40
N ILE A 158 12.97 -3.67 -1.43
CA ILE A 158 14.35 -4.16 -1.50
C ILE A 158 15.33 -2.98 -1.47
N SER A 159 15.12 -1.96 -2.30
CA SER A 159 16.00 -0.79 -2.35
C SER A 159 16.08 -0.03 -1.02
N ALA A 160 14.98 0.04 -0.28
CA ALA A 160 14.92 0.70 1.03
C ALA A 160 15.71 -0.02 2.13
N ASN A 161 15.99 -1.32 1.95
CA ASN A 161 16.81 -2.10 2.89
C ASN A 161 18.32 -1.99 2.58
N PHE A 162 18.69 -1.55 1.38
CA PHE A 162 20.09 -1.37 0.96
C PHE A 162 20.63 0.06 1.11
N LEU A 163 19.74 1.05 1.26
CA LEU A 163 20.07 2.42 1.69
C LEU A 163 20.60 2.43 3.11
#